data_AF-A0A5R9IP98-F1
#
_entry.id   AF-A0A5R9IP98-F1
#
_cell.length_a   1.000
_cell.length_b   1.000
_cell.length_c   1.000
_cell.angle_alpha   90.00
_cell.angle_beta   90.00
_cell.angle_gamma   90.00
#
_symmetry.space_group_name_H-M   'P 1'
#
loop_
_entity.id
_entity.type
_entity.pdbx_description
1 polymer ?
#
loop_
_entity_poly.entity_id
_entity_poly.type
_entity_poly.pdbx_seq_one_letter_code
_entity_poly.pdbx_strand_id
1 'polypeptide(L)'
;MIPPSAFASNDSEFYDSIRTLDTLFEVIENSATEHKFKDQGMEFTHYFSSELNRSFIVNDEVGEVCFTYEGSEVLSCFPCKSDEISGACP
;
A
#
# COMPACT_ATOMS: atom_id res chain seq x y z
N MET A 1 -9.76 6.76 -28.12
CA MET A 1 -8.49 7.26 -27.56
C MET A 1 -8.83 7.94 -26.24
N ILE A 2 -8.48 7.31 -25.13
CA ILE A 2 -8.63 7.87 -23.77
C ILE A 2 -7.23 8.42 -23.40
N PRO A 3 -7.10 9.67 -22.91
CA PRO A 3 -5.80 10.23 -22.56
C PRO A 3 -5.19 9.46 -21.37
N PRO A 4 -3.89 9.14 -21.39
CA PRO A 4 -3.22 8.36 -20.35
C PRO A 4 -2.76 9.27 -19.19
N SER A 5 -3.67 9.99 -18.53
CA SER A 5 -3.26 10.96 -17.49
C SER A 5 -4.18 11.03 -16.29
N ALA A 6 -4.88 9.95 -15.96
CA ALA A 6 -5.99 10.02 -15.02
C ALA A 6 -6.11 8.80 -14.10
N PHE A 7 -5.10 8.50 -13.27
CA PHE A 7 -5.36 7.70 -12.07
C PHE A 7 -4.68 8.21 -10.80
N ALA A 8 -4.20 9.45 -10.80
CA ALA A 8 -4.00 10.20 -9.57
C ALA A 8 -5.35 10.80 -9.13
N SER A 9 -6.25 9.99 -8.59
CA SER A 9 -7.47 10.50 -7.96
C SER A 9 -7.09 11.17 -6.62
N ASN A 10 -7.68 12.31 -6.23
CA ASN A 10 -7.47 12.86 -4.88
C ASN A 10 -8.29 12.13 -3.81
N ASP A 11 -8.92 11.01 -4.19
CA ASP A 11 -9.91 10.32 -3.38
C ASP A 11 -9.28 9.16 -2.63
N SER A 12 -9.16 9.29 -1.32
CA SER A 12 -8.53 8.26 -0.47
C SER A 12 -9.23 6.91 -0.57
N GLU A 13 -10.55 6.91 -0.80
CA GLU A 13 -11.40 5.71 -0.91
C GLU A 13 -11.11 4.92 -2.20
N PHE A 14 -10.68 5.61 -3.28
CA PHE A 14 -10.29 4.95 -4.52
C PHE A 14 -9.09 4.02 -4.31
N TYR A 15 -8.06 4.50 -3.62
CA TYR A 15 -6.86 3.71 -3.40
C TYR A 15 -7.01 2.65 -2.30
N ASP A 16 -7.91 2.84 -1.34
CA ASP A 16 -8.26 1.79 -0.36
C ASP A 16 -8.97 0.60 -1.03
N SER A 17 -9.63 0.88 -2.15
CA SER A 17 -10.25 -0.15 -3.00
C SER A 17 -9.23 -0.95 -3.82
N ILE A 18 -7.96 -0.53 -3.88
CA ILE A 18 -6.89 -1.27 -4.56
C ILE A 18 -6.46 -2.44 -3.67
N ARG A 19 -6.84 -3.65 -4.08
CA ARG A 19 -6.52 -4.90 -3.37
C ARG A 19 -5.55 -5.79 -4.15
N THR A 20 -5.45 -5.59 -5.46
CA THR A 20 -4.67 -6.44 -6.36
C THR A 20 -3.42 -5.75 -6.85
N LEU A 21 -2.39 -6.55 -7.14
CA LEU A 21 -1.13 -6.08 -7.69
C LEU A 21 -1.28 -5.44 -9.07
N ASP A 22 -2.10 -6.00 -9.95
CA ASP A 22 -2.35 -5.41 -11.27
C ASP A 22 -2.84 -3.96 -11.16
N THR A 23 -3.88 -3.71 -10.37
CA THR A 23 -4.42 -2.37 -10.19
C THR A 23 -3.43 -1.44 -9.49
N LEU A 24 -2.64 -1.95 -8.54
CA LEU A 24 -1.55 -1.18 -7.93
C LEU A 24 -0.55 -0.71 -8.99
N PHE A 25 -0.07 -1.63 -9.83
CA PHE A 25 0.93 -1.33 -10.87
C PHE A 25 0.39 -0.42 -11.98
N GLU A 26 -0.90 -0.51 -12.30
CA GLU A 26 -1.58 0.44 -13.19
C GLU A 26 -1.59 1.86 -12.62
N VAL A 27 -1.73 2.00 -11.30
CA VAL A 27 -1.83 3.31 -10.62
C VAL A 27 -0.46 3.96 -10.37
N ILE A 28 0.54 3.18 -10.00
CA ILE A 28 1.89 3.70 -9.69
C ILE A 28 2.84 3.72 -10.90
N GLU A 29 2.38 3.27 -12.07
CA GLU A 29 3.07 3.30 -13.38
C GLU A 29 4.60 3.01 -13.33
N ASN A 30 5.03 2.04 -12.51
CA ASN A 30 6.44 1.66 -12.28
C ASN A 30 7.37 2.78 -11.72
N SER A 31 6.86 3.95 -11.33
CA SER A 31 7.66 5.05 -10.76
C SER A 31 7.81 4.98 -9.24
N ALA A 32 7.17 4.00 -8.59
CA ALA A 32 7.24 3.83 -7.15
C ALA A 32 8.57 3.26 -6.66
N THR A 33 8.98 3.70 -5.47
CA THR A 33 10.09 3.07 -4.74
C THR A 33 9.57 1.83 -4.04
N GLU A 34 10.22 0.69 -4.25
CA GLU A 34 9.92 -0.55 -3.54
C GLU A 34 10.86 -0.76 -2.34
N HIS A 35 10.31 -1.21 -1.22
CA HIS A 35 11.07 -1.58 -0.03
C HIS A 35 10.49 -2.85 0.59
N LYS A 36 11.30 -3.91 0.63
CA LYS A 36 10.90 -5.18 1.25
C LYS A 36 11.21 -5.17 2.73
N PHE A 37 10.24 -5.57 3.53
CA PHE A 37 10.39 -5.69 4.97
C PHE A 37 9.65 -6.92 5.48
N LYS A 38 10.00 -7.35 6.70
CA LYS A 38 9.39 -8.49 7.36
C LYS A 38 8.68 -8.03 8.62
N ASP A 39 7.39 -8.30 8.72
CA ASP A 39 6.56 -7.94 9.87
C ASP A 39 5.82 -9.19 10.36
N GLN A 40 5.85 -9.44 11.68
CA GLN A 40 5.18 -10.59 12.31
C GLN A 40 5.45 -11.96 11.65
N GLY A 41 6.63 -12.14 11.05
CA GLY A 41 7.02 -13.39 10.40
C GLY A 41 6.64 -13.51 8.93
N MET A 42 5.87 -12.58 8.38
CA MET A 42 5.47 -12.51 6.97
C MET A 42 6.28 -11.45 6.22
N GLU A 43 6.48 -11.67 4.92
CA GLU A 43 7.19 -10.74 4.04
C GLU A 43 6.21 -9.77 3.38
N PHE A 44 6.58 -8.49 3.38
CA PHE A 44 5.80 -7.41 2.80
C PHE A 44 6.67 -6.58 1.88
N THR A 45 6.05 -6.03 0.83
CA THR A 45 6.66 -5.07 -0.06
C THR A 45 5.92 -3.75 0.04
N HIS A 46 6.61 -2.72 0.49
CA HIS A 46 6.14 -1.35 0.52
C HIS A 46 6.45 -0.68 -0.81
N TYR A 47 5.43 -0.12 -1.46
CA TYR A 47 5.56 0.68 -2.67
C TYR A 47 5.18 2.13 -2.34
N PHE A 48 6.10 3.06 -2.52
CA PHE A 48 5.84 4.48 -2.34
C PHE A 48 5.88 5.22 -3.67
N SER A 49 4.76 5.81 -4.08
CA SER A 49 4.70 6.73 -5.21
C SER A 49 4.85 8.16 -4.74
N SER A 50 5.95 8.80 -5.14
CA SER A 50 6.19 10.22 -4.87
C SER A 50 5.23 11.13 -5.64
N GLU A 51 4.70 10.67 -6.77
CA GLU A 51 3.73 11.42 -7.58
C GLU A 51 2.36 11.51 -6.90
N LEU A 52 1.96 10.41 -6.25
CA LEU A 52 0.70 10.33 -5.50
C LEU A 52 0.87 10.73 -4.02
N ASN A 53 2.12 10.92 -3.58
CA ASN A 53 2.50 11.04 -2.17
C ASN A 53 1.86 9.92 -1.30
N ARG A 54 1.84 8.70 -1.84
CA ARG A 54 1.05 7.59 -1.28
C ARG A 54 1.83 6.29 -1.28
N SER A 55 1.61 5.53 -0.22
CA SER A 55 2.25 4.25 0.06
C SER A 55 1.24 3.11 0.05
N PHE A 56 1.71 1.96 -0.43
CA PHE A 56 0.95 0.73 -0.57
C PHE A 56 1.77 -0.42 0.01
N ILE A 57 1.19 -1.22 0.87
CA ILE A 57 1.83 -2.40 1.47
C ILE A 57 1.20 -3.64 0.86
N VAL A 58 2.02 -4.41 0.17
CA VAL A 58 1.67 -5.70 -0.41
C VAL A 58 2.14 -6.81 0.52
N ASN A 59 1.28 -7.77 0.81
CA ASN A 59 1.68 -9.03 1.42
C ASN A 59 2.23 -9.96 0.34
N ASP A 60 3.51 -10.33 0.43
CA ASP A 60 4.19 -11.16 -0.58
C ASP A 60 3.69 -12.63 -0.51
N GLU A 61 3.17 -13.08 0.63
CA GLU A 61 2.63 -14.44 0.78
C GLU A 61 1.27 -14.62 0.07
N VAL A 62 0.45 -13.58 0.05
CA VAL A 62 -0.89 -13.61 -0.56
C VAL A 62 -0.91 -12.95 -1.95
N GLY A 63 0.04 -12.04 -2.21
CA GLY A 63 0.09 -11.26 -3.44
C GLY A 63 -0.98 -10.17 -3.52
N GLU A 64 -1.40 -9.63 -2.37
CA GLU A 64 -2.46 -8.63 -2.28
C GLU A 64 -2.02 -7.39 -1.51
N VAL A 65 -2.58 -6.24 -1.88
CA VAL A 65 -2.42 -4.98 -1.14
C VAL A 65 -3.27 -5.07 0.12
N CYS A 66 -2.60 -5.02 1.26
CA CYS A 66 -3.27 -5.16 2.55
C CYS A 66 -3.45 -3.81 3.25
N PHE A 67 -2.60 -2.80 2.99
CA PHE A 67 -2.80 -1.46 3.55
C PHE A 67 -2.31 -0.35 2.61
N THR A 68 -3.04 0.77 2.58
CA THR A 68 -2.75 1.93 1.73
C THR A 68 -2.90 3.22 2.54
N TYR A 69 -1.95 4.14 2.44
CA TYR A 69 -1.96 5.39 3.22
C TYR A 69 -1.11 6.48 2.57
N GLU A 70 -1.38 7.73 2.88
CA GLU A 70 -0.55 8.87 2.43
C GLU A 70 0.72 9.02 3.26
N GLY A 71 1.81 9.41 2.59
CA GLY A 71 3.15 9.52 3.17
C GLY A 71 4.09 8.41 2.67
N SER A 72 5.37 8.54 3.03
CA SER A 72 6.44 7.62 2.62
C SER A 72 6.95 6.72 3.74
N GLU A 73 6.43 6.90 4.95
CA GLU A 73 6.84 6.13 6.12
C GLU A 73 6.42 4.68 5.95
N VAL A 74 7.28 3.71 6.28
CA VAL A 74 6.90 2.29 6.22
C VAL A 74 6.06 1.97 7.45
N LEU A 75 4.77 1.73 7.25
CA LEU A 75 3.85 1.25 8.29
C LEU A 75 3.74 -0.27 8.26
N SER A 76 3.07 -0.86 9.25
CA SER A 76 2.73 -2.28 9.25
C SER A 76 1.36 -2.49 8.62
N CYS A 77 1.21 -3.61 7.92
CA CYS A 77 -0.07 -4.04 7.34
C CYS A 77 -1.13 -4.37 8.39
N PHE A 78 -0.68 -4.57 9.63
CA PHE A 78 -1.50 -4.69 10.82
C PHE A 78 -1.33 -3.41 11.65
N PRO A 79 -1.93 -2.29 11.26
CA PRO A 79 -1.97 -1.14 12.13
C PRO A 79 -2.82 -1.56 13.34
N CYS A 80 -2.16 -1.92 14.43
CA CYS A 80 -2.82 -2.05 15.72
C CYS A 80 -3.55 -0.73 15.94
N LYS A 81 -4.88 -0.72 15.87
CA LYS A 81 -5.65 0.46 16.27
C LYS A 81 -5.19 0.78 17.69
N SER A 82 -4.86 2.03 17.96
CA SER A 82 -4.22 2.46 19.22
C SER A 82 -4.99 2.15 20.52
N ASP A 83 -6.13 1.45 20.43
CA ASP A 83 -7.00 1.05 21.53
C ASP A 83 -7.23 -0.48 21.62
N GLU A 84 -6.70 -1.30 20.69
CA GLU A 84 -6.87 -2.75 20.69
C GLU A 84 -5.64 -3.43 21.33
N ILE A 85 -5.65 -3.53 22.66
CA ILE A 85 -4.70 -4.36 23.42
C ILE A 85 -5.17 -5.81 23.32
N SER A 86 -4.83 -6.49 22.22
CA SER A 86 -5.06 -7.92 22.05
C SER A 86 -3.71 -8.58 21.76
N GLY A 87 -3.48 -9.81 22.24
CA GLY A 87 -2.16 -10.45 22.35
C GLY A 87 -1.31 -10.62 21.06
N ALA A 88 -1.79 -10.14 19.91
CA ALA A 88 -1.04 -10.00 18.66
C ALA A 88 -0.37 -8.62 18.50
N CYS A 89 -0.73 -7.65 19.33
CA CYS A 89 -0.20 -6.29 19.40
C CYS A 89 0.25 -6.03 20.86
N PRO A 90 1.51 -6.34 21.23
CA PRO A 90 2.02 -6.12 22.58
C PRO A 90 2.21 -4.65 22.94
#